data_AF-A0A3E0WPN9-F1
#
_entry.id   AF-A0A3E0WPN9-F1
#
_cell.length_a   1.000
_cell.length_b   1.000
_cell.length_c   1.000
_cell.angle_alpha   90.00
_cell.angle_beta   90.00
_cell.angle_gamma   90.00
#
_symmetry.space_group_name_H-M   'P 1'
#
loop_
_entity.id
_entity.type
_entity.pdbx_description
1 polymer ?
#
loop_
_entity_poly.entity_id
_entity_poly.type
_entity_poly.pdbx_seq_one_letter_code
_entity_poly.pdbx_strand_id
1 'polypeptide(L)' 'MKIETKRLLLVPCTEENVNMVLEREQSVGNHIYQHIEKLQEDQSQFGWGPWLICNKENTIWIGDAG' A
#
# COMPACT_ATOMS: atom_id res chain seq x y z
N MET A 1 10.60 -2.89 1.93
CA MET A 1 10.87 -1.46 2.18
C MET A 1 9.71 -0.89 2.97
N LYS A 2 9.94 0.00 3.93
CA LYS A 2 8.88 0.75 4.64
C LYS A 2 9.41 2.11 5.07
N ILE A 3 8.56 3.12 5.09
CA ILE A 3 8.90 4.46 5.61
C ILE A 3 8.15 4.64 6.92
N GLU A 4 8.89 4.93 7.99
CA GLU A 4 8.32 5.20 9.29
C GLU A 4 8.40 6.68 9.62
N THR A 5 7.30 7.24 10.08
CA THR A 5 7.23 8.60 10.60
C THR A 5 6.89 8.57 12.08
N LYS A 6 6.65 9.75 12.67
CA LYS A 6 6.19 9.87 14.05
C LYS A 6 4.82 9.19 14.27
N ARG A 7 3.93 9.21 13.28
CA ARG A 7 2.52 8.75 13.44
C ARG A 7 2.09 7.70 12.42
N LEU A 8 2.80 7.60 11.31
CA LEU A 8 2.40 6.82 10.15
C LEU A 8 3.48 5.81 9.78
N LEU A 9 3.04 4.67 9.30
CA LEU A 9 3.82 3.67 8.59
C LEU A 9 3.36 3.69 7.14
N LEU A 10 4.30 3.90 6.20
CA LEU A 10 4.03 3.83 4.78
C LEU A 10 4.62 2.53 4.24
N VAL A 11 3.78 1.74 3.59
CA VAL A 11 4.12 0.44 3.03
C VAL A 11 3.87 0.48 1.53
N PRO A 12 4.78 -0.03 0.68
CA PRO A 12 4.55 -0.05 -0.76
C PRO A 12 3.34 -0.92 -1.11
N CYS A 13 2.55 -0.50 -2.10
CA CYS A 13 1.45 -1.27 -2.66
C CYS A 13 1.97 -2.49 -3.44
N THR A 14 2.23 -3.58 -2.73
CA THR A 14 2.46 -4.90 -3.32
C THR A 14 1.20 -5.75 -3.20
N GLU A 15 1.10 -6.81 -4.00
CA GLU A 15 0.00 -7.78 -3.90
C GLU A 15 -0.17 -8.32 -2.47
N GLU A 16 0.94 -8.71 -1.82
CA GLU A 16 0.94 -9.16 -0.43
C GLU A 16 0.34 -8.12 0.53
N ASN A 17 0.85 -6.88 0.50
CA ASN A 17 0.41 -5.84 1.45
C ASN A 17 -1.04 -5.39 1.19
N VAL A 18 -1.46 -5.38 -0.08
CA VAL A 18 -2.85 -5.02 -0.43
C VAL A 18 -3.82 -6.14 -0.04
N ASN A 19 -3.43 -7.40 -0.19
CA ASN A 19 -4.24 -8.52 0.31
C ASN A 19 -4.44 -8.44 1.83
N MET A 20 -3.42 -8.06 2.61
CA MET A 20 -3.58 -7.84 4.05
C MET A 20 -4.57 -6.71 4.39
N VAL A 21 -4.68 -5.68 3.53
CA VAL A 21 -5.69 -4.63 3.68
C VAL A 21 -7.08 -5.18 3.33
N LEU A 22 -7.21 -5.92 2.23
CA LEU A 22 -8.49 -6.51 1.79
C LEU A 22 -9.03 -7.59 2.73
N GLU A 23 -8.18 -8.21 3.55
CA GLU A 23 -8.65 -9.09 4.63
C GLU A 23 -9.41 -8.34 5.73
N ARG A 24 -9.17 -7.03 5.88
CA ARG A 24 -9.77 -6.16 6.91
C ARG A 24 -10.81 -5.20 6.37
N GLU A 25 -10.66 -4.80 5.11
CA GLU A 25 -11.48 -3.81 4.40
C GLU A 25 -12.21 -4.43 3.21
N GLN A 26 -13.30 -3.81 2.76
CA GLN A 26 -14.09 -4.38 1.65
C GLN A 26 -13.46 -4.16 0.27
N SER A 27 -12.65 -3.11 0.09
CA SER A 27 -12.01 -2.79 -1.18
C SER A 27 -10.90 -1.74 -1.03
N VAL A 28 -10.05 -1.65 -2.06
CA VAL A 28 -9.11 -0.55 -2.26
C VAL A 28 -9.46 0.20 -3.55
N GLY A 29 -8.91 1.40 -3.75
CA GLY A 29 -9.15 2.18 -4.96
C GLY A 29 -8.64 1.49 -6.24
N ASN A 30 -9.30 1.75 -7.37
CA ASN A 30 -8.95 1.16 -8.67
C ASN A 30 -7.50 1.44 -9.10
N HIS A 31 -6.95 2.58 -8.70
CA HIS A 31 -5.56 2.95 -8.97
C HIS A 31 -4.56 2.04 -8.27
N ILE A 32 -4.91 1.43 -7.12
CA ILE A 32 -4.06 0.46 -6.42
C ILE A 32 -4.02 -0.85 -7.20
N TYR A 33 -5.16 -1.33 -7.70
CA TYR A 33 -5.19 -2.53 -8.57
C TYR A 33 -4.34 -2.34 -9.83
N GLN A 34 -4.51 -1.20 -10.51
CA GLN A 34 -3.71 -0.86 -11.69
C GLN A 34 -2.21 -0.76 -11.38
N HIS A 35 -1.84 -0.29 -10.19
CA HIS A 35 -0.44 -0.25 -9.77
C HIS A 35 0.12 -1.65 -9.54
N ILE A 36 -0.65 -2.56 -8.93
CA ILE A 36 -0.23 -3.96 -8.75
C ILE A 36 0.00 -4.64 -10.11
N GLU A 37 -0.92 -4.45 -11.06
CA GLU A 37 -0.76 -4.98 -12.43
C GLU A 37 0.52 -4.46 -13.08
N LYS A 38 0.77 -3.14 -13.02
CA LYS A 38 2.02 -2.54 -13.52
C LYS A 38 3.26 -3.07 -12.81
N LEU A 39 3.18 -3.29 -11.50
CA LEU A 39 4.29 -3.82 -10.72
C LEU A 39 4.61 -5.26 -11.13
N GLN A 40 3.59 -6.07 -11.45
CA GLN A 40 3.78 -7.43 -11.97
C GLN A 40 4.47 -7.42 -13.34
N GLU A 41 4.16 -6.45 -14.21
CA GLU A 41 4.79 -6.28 -15.52
C GLU A 41 6.21 -5.67 -15.45
N ASP A 42 6.42 -4.72 -14.55
CA ASP A 42 7.66 -3.97 -14.38
C ASP A 42 8.01 -3.77 -12.90
N GLN A 43 8.97 -4.57 -12.43
CA GLN A 43 9.45 -4.51 -11.05
C GLN A 43 10.16 -3.20 -10.70
N SER A 44 10.56 -2.38 -11.69
CA SER A 44 11.12 -1.05 -11.42
C SER A 44 10.11 -0.08 -10.82
N GLN A 45 8.80 -0.38 -10.94
CA GLN A 45 7.73 0.35 -10.29
C GLN A 45 7.70 0.15 -8.76
N PHE A 46 8.49 -0.78 -8.21
CA PHE A 46 8.53 -1.00 -6.77
C PHE A 46 8.98 0.27 -6.03
N GLY A 47 8.10 0.79 -5.16
CA GLY A 47 8.33 2.04 -4.44
C GLY A 47 8.01 3.32 -5.22
N TRP A 48 7.53 3.21 -6.46
CA TRP A 48 7.07 4.30 -7.31
C TRP A 48 5.58 4.16 -7.59
N GLY A 49 4.75 4.97 -6.92
CA GLY A 49 3.29 4.88 -7.02
C GLY A 49 2.62 5.06 -5.66
N PRO A 50 1.37 4.57 -5.51
CA PRO A 50 0.65 4.68 -4.25
C PRO A 50 1.33 3.88 -3.13
N TRP A 51 1.29 4.44 -1.93
CA TRP A 51 1.71 3.81 -0.70
C TRP A 51 0.51 3.60 0.20
N LEU A 52 0.43 2.44 0.84
CA LEU A 52 -0.52 2.16 1.91
C LEU A 52 -0.07 2.92 3.16
N ILE A 53 -0.96 3.76 3.68
CA ILE A 53 -0.74 4.54 4.89
C ILE A 53 -1.42 3.82 6.04
N CYS A 54 -0.63 3.43 7.04
CA CYS A 54 -1.14 2.85 8.26
C CYS A 54 -0.85 3.76 9.45
N ASN A 55 -1.77 3.81 10.42
CA ASN A 55 -1.48 4.38 11.72
C ASN A 55 -0.40 3.53 12.40
N LYS A 56 0.66 4.18 12.90
CA LYS A 56 1.82 3.48 13.48
C LYS A 56 1.50 2.74 14.78
N GLU A 57 0.58 3.26 15.60
CA GLU A 57 0.29 2.70 16.92
C GLU A 57 -0.47 1.38 16.86
N ASN A 58 -1.42 1.26 15.94
CA ASN A 58 -2.29 0.09 15.82
C ASN A 58 -2.19 -0.63 14.47
N THR A 59 -1.34 -0.15 13.56
CA THR A 59 -1.15 -0.72 12.21
C THR A 59 -2.45 -0.81 11.40
N ILE A 60 -3.44 0.01 11.73
CA ILE A 60 -4.69 0.11 10.96
C ILE A 60 -4.41 0.91 9.69
N TRP A 61 -4.85 0.40 8.54
CA TRP A 61 -4.83 1.12 7.28
C TRP A 61 -5.79 2.32 7.37
N ILE A 62 -5.32 3.49 6.96
CA ILE A 62 -6.07 4.75 7.04
C ILE A 62 -6.19 5.46 5.69
N GLY A 63 -5.77 4.82 4.61
CA GLY A 63 -5.81 5.34 3.25
C GLY A 63 -4.51 5.12 2.50
N ASP A 64 -4.41 5.75 1.33
CA ASP A 64 -3.24 5.70 0.46
C ASP A 64 -2.73 7.10 0.09
N ALA A 65 -1.47 7.19 -0.34
CA ALA A 65 -0.88 8.42 -0.87
C ALA A 65 0.19 8.12 -1.90
N GLY A 66 0.25 8.92 -2.97
CA GLY A 66 1.24 8.79 -4.05
C GLY A 66 0.82 9.55 -5.29
#